data_AF-A0AAV4HUT2-F1
#
_entry.id   AF-A0AAV4HUT2-F1
#
_cell.length_a   1.000
_cell.length_b   1.000
_cell.length_c   1.000
_cell.angle_alpha   90.00
_cell.angle_beta   90.00
_cell.angle_gamma   90.00
#
_symmetry.space_group_name_H-M   'P 1'
#
loop_
_entity.id
_entity.type
_entity.pdbx_description
1 polymer ?
#
loop_
_entity_poly.entity_id
_entity_poly.type
_entity_poly.pdbx_seq_one_letter_code
_entity_poly.pdbx_strand_id
1 'polypeptide(L)'
;MLQRRTDNSEFQPPDPEELEKSRKNRLMELKMEAVLKEIMIYTFFLGIIFFLSYQQRDPQSYALGDTIRKNMLSGHGNIKTVLDYWIWLEGTLLPSLYALKYFNGTEIDYWQDAACISDMESRRVGVARIRQMRVKNDTCTILPELRSIINHCRDEYSWTDDDTKPYLPHWVTPPGYMVDELEEREDDPFVYQNSFRLKTAPYVGTLATYKGGGYVILTKRLFCRTDKIIKRARAQDWLDLNTRAIFLEYTVYNPNINLFASVTAVTEFLTTGSATSRVDVKVSRSTYRVKVDLKGVLG
;
A
#
# COMPACT_ATOMS: atom_id res chain seq x y z
N MET A 1 46.62 -80.52 -33.64
CA MET A 1 45.88 -79.27 -33.40
C MET A 1 44.81 -79.15 -34.47
N LEU A 2 43.54 -79.41 -34.12
CA LEU A 2 42.41 -79.23 -35.03
C LEU A 2 41.71 -77.91 -34.66
N GLN A 3 41.94 -76.87 -35.45
CA GLN A 3 41.15 -75.63 -35.36
C GLN A 3 39.77 -75.91 -35.99
N ARG A 4 38.74 -75.93 -35.15
CA ARG A 4 37.34 -76.02 -35.57
C ARG A 4 36.98 -74.66 -36.19
N ARG A 5 36.94 -74.58 -37.52
CA ARG A 5 36.32 -73.45 -38.24
C ARG A 5 34.80 -73.62 -38.07
N THR A 6 34.22 -72.95 -37.09
CA THR A 6 32.77 -72.73 -37.04
C THR A 6 32.43 -71.72 -38.11
N ASP A 7 31.73 -72.17 -39.15
CA ASP A 7 31.18 -71.29 -40.17
C ASP A 7 30.03 -70.50 -39.50
N ASN A 8 30.22 -69.20 -39.30
CA ASN A 8 29.23 -68.30 -38.69
C ASN A 8 28.10 -67.98 -39.70
N SER A 9 27.54 -68.99 -40.36
CA SER A 9 26.50 -68.81 -41.38
C SER A 9 25.12 -68.45 -40.80
N GLU A 10 24.97 -68.49 -39.47
CA GLU A 10 23.71 -68.24 -38.76
C GLU A 10 23.44 -66.75 -38.45
N PHE A 11 24.43 -65.88 -38.66
CA PHE A 11 24.28 -64.44 -38.45
C PHE A 11 24.62 -63.67 -39.73
N GLN A 12 23.69 -63.67 -40.69
CA GLN A 12 23.73 -62.71 -41.78
C GLN A 12 23.41 -61.31 -41.22
N PRO A 13 24.12 -60.24 -41.66
CA PRO A 13 23.78 -58.89 -41.24
C PRO A 13 22.31 -58.60 -41.61
N PRO A 14 21.54 -57.98 -40.71
CA PRO A 14 20.13 -57.70 -40.97
C PRO A 14 19.97 -56.84 -42.23
N ASP A 15 18.83 -56.98 -42.90
CA ASP A 15 18.50 -56.21 -44.10
C ASP A 15 18.72 -54.70 -43.84
N PRO A 16 19.54 -54.00 -44.63
CA PRO A 16 19.85 -52.59 -44.42
C PRO A 16 18.60 -51.70 -44.28
N GLU A 17 17.51 -52.02 -44.98
CA GLU A 17 16.27 -51.25 -44.92
C GLU A 17 15.54 -51.43 -43.57
N GLU A 18 15.45 -52.66 -43.05
CA GLU A 18 14.95 -52.95 -41.71
C GLU A 18 15.83 -52.34 -40.60
N LEU A 19 17.14 -52.32 -40.82
CA LEU A 19 18.12 -51.79 -39.88
C LEU A 19 18.02 -50.26 -39.79
N GLU A 20 17.79 -49.57 -40.92
CA GLU A 20 17.47 -48.14 -40.94
C GLU A 20 16.14 -47.81 -40.27
N LYS A 21 15.10 -48.61 -40.54
CA LYS A 21 13.79 -48.45 -39.88
C LYS A 21 13.90 -48.61 -38.36
N SER A 22 14.64 -49.61 -37.90
CA SER A 22 14.89 -49.86 -36.47
C SER A 22 15.69 -48.73 -35.82
N ARG A 23 16.69 -48.17 -36.52
CA ARG A 23 17.44 -46.99 -36.06
C ARG A 23 16.54 -45.76 -35.93
N LYS A 24 15.64 -45.52 -36.88
CA LYS A 24 14.67 -44.40 -36.83
C LYS A 24 13.71 -44.54 -35.64
N ASN A 25 13.17 -45.74 -35.42
CA ASN A 25 12.29 -46.02 -34.28
C ASN A 25 13.02 -45.81 -32.94
N ARG A 26 14.25 -46.32 -32.82
CA ARG A 26 15.07 -46.11 -31.61
C ARG A 26 15.35 -44.63 -31.34
N LEU A 27 15.59 -43.85 -32.38
CA LEU A 27 15.81 -42.41 -32.26
C LEU A 27 14.53 -41.66 -31.85
N MET A 28 13.35 -42.12 -32.28
CA MET A 28 12.06 -41.62 -31.79
C MET A 28 11.84 -41.96 -30.31
N GLU A 29 12.13 -43.20 -29.89
CA GLU A 29 12.02 -43.62 -28.48
C GLU A 29 12.90 -42.75 -27.57
N LEU A 30 14.17 -42.54 -27.93
CA LEU A 30 15.10 -41.73 -27.13
C LEU A 30 14.64 -40.26 -27.04
N LYS A 31 14.08 -39.72 -28.13
CA LYS A 31 13.48 -38.37 -28.11
C LYS A 31 12.24 -38.32 -27.23
N MET A 32 11.36 -39.32 -27.31
CA MET A 32 10.16 -39.39 -26.47
C MET A 32 10.52 -39.55 -24.99
N GLU A 33 11.53 -40.35 -24.65
CA GLU A 33 12.00 -40.52 -23.27
C GLU A 33 12.57 -39.20 -22.71
N ALA A 34 13.36 -38.47 -23.50
CA ALA A 34 13.87 -37.16 -23.12
C ALA A 34 12.73 -36.17 -22.86
N VAL A 35 11.76 -36.09 -23.79
CA VAL A 35 10.59 -35.22 -23.67
C VAL A 35 9.72 -35.60 -22.45
N LEU A 36 9.49 -36.90 -22.21
CA LEU A 36 8.73 -37.36 -21.04
C LEU A 36 9.41 -37.00 -19.72
N LYS A 37 10.74 -37.14 -19.64
CA LYS A 37 11.52 -36.70 -18.46
C LYS A 37 11.41 -35.20 -18.23
N GLU A 38 11.49 -34.39 -19.28
CA GLU A 38 11.26 -32.95 -19.18
C GLU A 38 9.84 -32.63 -18.68
N ILE A 39 8.81 -33.25 -19.26
CA ILE A 39 7.41 -33.07 -18.84
C ILE A 39 7.24 -33.42 -17.35
N MET A 40 7.84 -34.52 -16.88
CA MET A 40 7.78 -34.90 -15.46
C MET A 40 8.42 -33.84 -14.55
N ILE A 41 9.58 -33.31 -14.93
CA ILE A 41 10.27 -32.26 -14.17
C ILE A 41 9.42 -30.98 -14.14
N TYR A 42 8.87 -30.55 -15.28
CA TYR A 42 8.00 -29.37 -15.34
C TYR A 42 6.71 -29.56 -14.54
N THR A 43 6.09 -30.74 -14.61
CA THR A 43 4.88 -31.06 -13.84
C THR A 43 5.17 -31.03 -12.34
N PHE A 44 6.29 -31.60 -11.91
CA PHE A 44 6.73 -31.55 -10.51
C PHE A 44 6.97 -30.12 -10.05
N PHE A 45 7.66 -29.31 -10.87
CA PHE A 45 7.91 -27.90 -10.58
C PHE A 45 6.62 -27.08 -10.48
N LEU A 46 5.66 -27.29 -11.39
CA LEU A 46 4.34 -26.68 -11.32
C LEU A 46 3.58 -27.11 -10.06
N GLY A 47 3.71 -28.38 -9.65
CA GLY A 47 3.16 -28.88 -8.39
C GLY A 47 3.72 -28.15 -7.16
N ILE A 48 5.02 -27.89 -7.14
CA ILE A 48 5.66 -27.09 -6.08
C ILE A 48 5.12 -25.65 -6.08
N ILE A 49 5.07 -24.98 -7.23
CA ILE A 49 4.55 -23.61 -7.33
C ILE A 49 3.10 -23.56 -6.84
N PHE A 50 2.27 -24.51 -7.26
CA PHE A 50 0.88 -24.57 -6.84
C PHE A 50 0.76 -24.72 -5.33
N PHE A 51 1.49 -25.67 -4.73
CA PHE A 51 1.50 -25.89 -3.29
C PHE A 51 1.92 -24.64 -2.52
N LEU A 52 3.02 -23.99 -2.92
CA LEU A 52 3.51 -22.77 -2.28
C LEU A 52 2.51 -21.61 -2.40
N SER A 53 1.90 -21.44 -3.58
CA SER A 53 0.90 -20.38 -3.81
C SER A 53 -0.37 -20.58 -2.98
N TYR A 54 -0.79 -21.82 -2.78
CA TYR A 54 -1.98 -22.15 -2.01
C TYR A 54 -1.73 -21.98 -0.51
N GLN A 55 -0.57 -22.43 -0.01
CA GLN A 55 -0.22 -22.34 1.40
C GLN A 55 -0.16 -20.89 1.92
N GLN A 56 0.20 -19.94 1.05
CA GLN A 56 0.27 -18.52 1.42
C GLN A 56 -1.11 -17.85 1.50
N ARG A 57 -2.17 -18.45 0.93
CA ARG A 57 -3.49 -17.85 0.84
C ARG A 57 -4.34 -18.23 2.05
N ASP A 58 -4.60 -17.26 2.92
CA ASP A 58 -5.50 -17.44 4.05
C ASP A 58 -6.97 -17.18 3.64
N PRO A 59 -7.90 -18.11 3.89
CA PRO A 59 -9.30 -17.97 3.48
C PRO A 59 -10.02 -16.80 4.15
N GLN A 60 -9.60 -16.37 5.34
CA GLN A 60 -10.20 -15.25 6.09
C GLN A 60 -9.67 -13.89 5.66
N SER A 61 -8.60 -13.84 4.83
CA SER A 61 -8.01 -12.58 4.38
C SER A 61 -9.01 -11.68 3.64
N TYR A 62 -9.86 -12.28 2.81
CA TYR A 62 -10.89 -11.54 2.08
C TYR A 62 -11.91 -10.92 3.03
N ALA A 63 -12.41 -11.70 3.99
CA ALA A 63 -13.40 -11.24 4.96
C ALA A 63 -12.86 -10.09 5.83
N LEU A 64 -11.63 -10.19 6.33
CA LEU A 64 -11.00 -9.10 7.09
C LEU A 64 -10.87 -7.82 6.24
N GLY A 65 -10.37 -7.95 5.01
CA GLY A 65 -10.20 -6.82 4.11
C GLY A 65 -11.52 -6.14 3.73
N ASP A 66 -12.58 -6.93 3.53
CA ASP A 66 -13.92 -6.43 3.24
C ASP A 66 -14.55 -5.73 4.44
N THR A 67 -14.42 -6.29 5.64
CA THR A 67 -14.89 -5.66 6.90
C THR A 67 -14.21 -4.30 7.12
N ILE A 68 -12.90 -4.20 6.92
CA ILE A 68 -12.18 -2.93 7.04
C ILE A 68 -12.68 -1.92 6.00
N ARG A 69 -12.87 -2.34 4.75
CA ARG A 69 -13.38 -1.46 3.69
C ARG A 69 -14.79 -0.94 4.00
N LYS A 70 -15.69 -1.82 4.45
CA LYS A 70 -17.09 -1.48 4.71
C LYS A 70 -17.27 -0.67 5.99
N ASN A 71 -16.55 -0.98 7.06
CA ASN A 71 -16.79 -0.36 8.36
C ASN A 71 -15.93 0.88 8.56
N MET A 72 -14.63 0.83 8.24
CA MET A 72 -13.70 1.93 8.54
C MET A 72 -13.60 2.96 7.41
N LEU A 73 -13.89 2.54 6.18
CA LEU A 73 -13.70 3.37 4.97
C LEU A 73 -15.03 3.61 4.24
N SER A 74 -16.16 3.45 4.94
CA SER A 74 -17.47 3.80 4.40
C SER A 74 -17.50 5.27 3.99
N GLY A 75 -18.14 5.59 2.87
CA GLY A 75 -18.22 6.96 2.37
C GLY A 75 -16.94 7.55 1.76
N HIS A 76 -15.76 6.92 1.92
CA HIS A 76 -14.50 7.46 1.36
C HIS A 76 -14.56 7.63 -0.17
N GLY A 77 -15.22 6.70 -0.87
CA GLY A 77 -15.42 6.77 -2.32
C GLY A 77 -16.30 7.94 -2.80
N ASN A 78 -17.06 8.56 -1.89
CA ASN A 78 -18.00 9.64 -2.20
C ASN A 78 -17.42 11.04 -1.92
N ILE A 79 -16.17 11.13 -1.46
CA ILE A 79 -15.50 12.41 -1.19
C ILE A 79 -15.33 13.17 -2.51
N LYS A 80 -15.83 14.41 -2.57
CA LYS A 80 -15.70 15.29 -3.75
C LYS A 80 -14.93 16.56 -3.44
N THR A 81 -15.01 17.07 -2.23
CA THR A 81 -14.36 18.31 -1.81
C THR A 81 -13.47 18.09 -0.59
N VAL A 82 -12.61 19.09 -0.30
CA VAL A 82 -11.78 19.11 0.92
C VAL A 82 -12.66 19.09 2.17
N LEU A 83 -13.82 19.75 2.12
CA LEU A 83 -14.77 19.75 3.23
C LEU A 83 -15.33 18.35 3.48
N ASP A 84 -15.71 17.63 2.42
CA ASP A 84 -16.19 16.25 2.54
C ASP A 84 -15.12 15.34 3.13
N TYR A 85 -13.85 15.55 2.77
CA TYR A 85 -12.73 14.80 3.35
C TYR A 85 -12.64 15.01 4.87
N TRP A 86 -12.74 16.24 5.37
CA TRP A 86 -12.74 16.52 6.80
C TRP A 86 -13.94 15.91 7.52
N ILE A 87 -15.15 16.03 6.94
CA ILE A 87 -16.37 15.44 7.50
C ILE A 87 -16.23 13.92 7.62
N TRP A 88 -15.73 13.28 6.56
CA TRP A 88 -15.48 11.84 6.54
C TRP A 88 -14.40 11.42 7.55
N LEU A 89 -13.30 12.16 7.61
CA LEU A 89 -12.19 11.88 8.51
C LEU A 89 -12.66 11.91 9.97
N GLU A 90 -13.34 12.98 10.38
CA GLU A 90 -13.80 13.19 11.75
C GLU A 90 -15.00 12.31 12.11
N GLY A 91 -15.95 12.12 11.18
CA GLY A 91 -17.21 11.45 11.45
C GLY A 91 -17.17 9.92 11.26
N THR A 92 -16.29 9.41 10.39
CA THR A 92 -16.22 7.99 10.06
C THR A 92 -14.90 7.39 10.50
N LEU A 93 -13.78 7.88 9.96
CA LEU A 93 -12.49 7.22 10.17
C LEU A 93 -12.02 7.29 11.63
N LEU A 94 -12.00 8.48 12.24
CA LEU A 94 -11.48 8.64 13.60
C LEU A 94 -12.28 7.78 14.59
N PRO A 95 -13.63 7.79 14.64
CA PRO A 95 -14.38 6.89 15.50
C PRO A 95 -14.13 5.40 15.20
N SER A 96 -13.82 5.03 13.95
CA SER A 96 -13.46 3.64 13.62
C SER A 96 -12.05 3.25 14.11
N LEU A 97 -11.10 4.17 14.12
CA LEU A 97 -9.70 3.90 14.53
C LEU A 97 -9.51 3.77 16.04
N TYR A 98 -10.46 4.22 16.85
CA TYR A 98 -10.40 4.18 18.32
C TYR A 98 -11.68 3.56 18.88
N ALA A 99 -11.56 2.52 19.69
CA ALA A 99 -12.67 2.06 20.50
C ALA A 99 -13.01 3.13 21.56
N LEU A 100 -14.21 3.72 21.47
CA LEU A 100 -14.68 4.74 22.43
C LEU A 100 -15.75 4.20 23.38
N LYS A 101 -16.61 3.33 22.88
CA LYS A 101 -17.74 2.77 23.60
C LYS A 101 -17.89 1.29 23.29
N TYR A 102 -18.38 0.53 24.26
CA TYR A 102 -18.84 -0.84 24.06
C TYR A 102 -20.13 -0.88 23.24
N PHE A 103 -20.51 -2.08 22.76
CA PHE A 103 -21.74 -2.29 21.98
C PHE A 103 -23.02 -1.89 22.71
N ASN A 104 -23.03 -1.92 24.05
CA ASN A 104 -24.13 -1.47 24.90
C ASN A 104 -24.16 0.07 25.10
N GLY A 105 -23.19 0.80 24.54
CA GLY A 105 -23.08 2.25 24.64
C GLY A 105 -22.33 2.76 25.88
N THR A 106 -21.83 1.89 26.77
CA THR A 106 -21.01 2.32 27.91
C THR A 106 -19.61 2.70 27.46
N GLU A 107 -19.00 3.67 28.14
CA GLU A 107 -17.62 4.06 27.86
C GLU A 107 -16.64 2.94 28.24
N ILE A 108 -15.47 2.96 27.59
CA ILE A 108 -14.43 1.96 27.83
C ILE A 108 -13.54 2.40 28.97
N ASP A 109 -13.54 1.62 30.06
CA ASP A 109 -12.71 1.91 31.23
C ASP A 109 -11.36 1.18 31.19
N TYR A 110 -11.28 0.01 30.53
CA TYR A 110 -10.08 -0.82 30.52
C TYR A 110 -9.13 -0.45 29.37
N TRP A 111 -7.84 -0.28 29.69
CA TRP A 111 -6.83 0.10 28.69
C TRP A 111 -6.65 -0.94 27.58
N GLN A 112 -6.88 -2.22 27.88
CA GLN A 112 -6.78 -3.31 26.90
C GLN A 112 -7.82 -3.16 25.80
N ASP A 113 -9.04 -2.79 26.19
CA ASP A 113 -10.17 -2.60 25.28
C ASP A 113 -10.04 -1.27 24.54
N ALA A 114 -9.52 -0.23 25.20
CA ALA A 114 -9.21 1.05 24.57
C ALA A 114 -8.08 0.95 23.51
N ALA A 115 -7.30 -0.13 23.54
CA ALA A 115 -6.29 -0.42 22.52
C ALA A 115 -6.88 -1.08 21.24
N CYS A 116 -8.13 -1.54 21.29
CA CYS A 116 -8.85 -2.05 20.13
C CYS A 116 -9.35 -0.91 19.23
N ILE A 117 -9.68 -1.26 17.99
CA ILE A 117 -10.46 -0.40 17.09
C ILE A 117 -11.95 -0.57 17.39
N SER A 118 -12.81 0.13 16.66
CA SER A 118 -14.26 0.11 16.91
C SER A 118 -14.94 -1.27 16.85
N ASP A 119 -14.30 -2.27 16.24
CA ASP A 119 -14.80 -3.66 16.17
C ASP A 119 -14.57 -4.47 17.46
N MET A 120 -13.81 -3.94 18.43
CA MET A 120 -13.39 -4.57 19.69
C MET A 120 -12.53 -5.84 19.57
N GLU A 121 -12.24 -6.29 18.36
CA GLU A 121 -11.50 -7.53 18.11
C GLU A 121 -10.12 -7.23 17.54
N SER A 122 -10.04 -6.25 16.66
CA SER A 122 -8.80 -5.86 15.99
C SER A 122 -8.12 -4.70 16.71
N ARG A 123 -6.81 -4.59 16.56
CA ARG A 123 -6.00 -3.55 17.19
C ARG A 123 -5.25 -2.76 16.14
N ARG A 124 -5.20 -1.44 16.28
CA ARG A 124 -4.34 -0.61 15.42
C ARG A 124 -2.88 -0.84 15.78
N VAL A 125 -2.06 -1.12 14.79
CA VAL A 125 -0.61 -1.27 14.97
C VAL A 125 0.05 0.08 14.69
N GLY A 126 0.63 0.67 15.74
CA GLY A 126 1.25 2.00 15.65
C GLY A 126 0.21 3.13 15.50
N VAL A 127 0.57 4.15 14.74
CA VAL A 127 -0.27 5.32 14.48
C VAL A 127 -0.69 5.35 13.02
N ALA A 128 -1.87 5.88 12.74
CA ALA A 128 -2.27 6.23 11.38
C ALA A 128 -1.53 7.49 10.93
N ARG A 129 -1.10 7.51 9.67
CA ARG A 129 -0.40 8.59 9.01
C ARG A 129 -1.29 9.20 7.94
N ILE A 130 -1.47 10.52 7.99
CA ILE A 130 -2.13 11.31 6.96
C ILE A 130 -1.05 12.13 6.28
N ARG A 131 -0.87 11.95 4.98
CA ARG A 131 0.19 12.57 4.19
C ARG A 131 -0.40 13.33 3.01
N GLN A 132 0.00 14.58 2.84
CA GLN A 132 -0.50 15.48 1.82
C GLN A 132 0.56 15.77 0.77
N MET A 133 0.13 15.74 -0.48
CA MET A 133 0.89 16.20 -1.65
C MET A 133 0.32 17.53 -2.12
N ARG A 134 1.21 18.49 -2.40
CA ARG A 134 0.85 19.86 -2.79
C ARG A 134 1.61 20.27 -4.04
N VAL A 135 1.02 21.18 -4.80
CA VAL A 135 1.69 21.87 -5.90
C VAL A 135 1.96 23.33 -5.53
N LYS A 136 3.04 23.88 -6.07
CA LYS A 136 3.38 25.29 -5.92
C LYS A 136 2.26 26.18 -6.49
N ASN A 137 2.21 27.43 -6.04
CA ASN A 137 1.37 28.44 -6.70
C ASN A 137 1.97 28.81 -8.06
N ASP A 138 1.08 29.19 -8.99
CA ASP A 138 1.40 29.77 -10.29
C ASP A 138 2.23 28.85 -11.19
N THR A 139 1.87 27.57 -11.19
CA THR A 139 2.52 26.55 -12.03
C THR A 139 2.08 26.59 -13.49
N CYS A 140 0.95 27.25 -13.78
CA CYS A 140 0.41 27.34 -15.14
C CYS A 140 0.57 28.74 -15.74
N THR A 141 0.62 28.81 -17.07
CA THR A 141 0.69 30.07 -17.82
C THR A 141 -0.70 30.66 -18.07
N ILE A 142 -1.02 31.76 -17.42
CA ILE A 142 -2.28 32.51 -17.64
C ILE A 142 -2.11 33.46 -18.82
N LEU A 143 -3.09 33.47 -19.74
CA LEU A 143 -3.13 34.42 -20.85
C LEU A 143 -3.08 35.88 -20.33
N PRO A 144 -2.28 36.77 -20.93
CA PRO A 144 -2.09 38.15 -20.43
C PRO A 144 -3.41 38.89 -20.18
N GLU A 145 -4.41 38.68 -21.03
CA GLU A 145 -5.72 39.33 -20.98
C GLU A 145 -6.55 38.88 -19.76
N LEU A 146 -6.34 37.65 -19.28
CA LEU A 146 -7.06 37.07 -18.16
C LEU A 146 -6.38 37.31 -16.80
N ARG A 147 -5.17 37.88 -16.78
CA ARG A 147 -4.43 38.14 -15.53
C ARG A 147 -5.10 39.15 -14.61
N SER A 148 -5.98 40.00 -15.14
CA SER A 148 -6.78 40.93 -14.33
C SER A 148 -7.89 40.23 -13.53
N ILE A 149 -8.27 39.01 -13.92
CA ILE A 149 -9.36 38.24 -13.31
C ILE A 149 -8.79 37.03 -12.53
N ILE A 150 -7.79 36.36 -13.09
CA ILE A 150 -7.19 35.16 -12.53
C ILE A 150 -5.82 35.51 -11.94
N ASN A 151 -5.79 35.63 -10.61
CA ASN A 151 -4.57 35.97 -9.87
C ASN A 151 -3.65 34.77 -9.64
N HIS A 152 -4.22 33.57 -9.54
CA HIS A 152 -3.47 32.35 -9.27
C HIS A 152 -3.91 31.20 -10.16
N CYS A 153 -2.93 30.40 -10.60
CA CYS A 153 -3.20 29.17 -11.33
C CYS A 153 -2.45 27.98 -10.75
N ARG A 154 -3.08 26.80 -10.81
CA ARG A 154 -2.52 25.57 -10.25
C ARG A 154 -2.81 24.43 -11.22
N ASP A 155 -1.76 23.93 -11.85
CA ASP A 155 -1.83 22.81 -12.78
C ASP A 155 -1.97 21.45 -12.06
N GLU A 156 -2.01 20.38 -12.84
CA GLU A 156 -1.94 19.00 -12.39
C GLU A 156 -0.63 18.69 -11.66
N TYR A 157 -0.60 17.58 -10.91
CA TYR A 157 0.60 17.19 -10.18
C TYR A 157 1.71 16.74 -11.15
N SER A 158 2.84 17.43 -11.08
CA SER A 158 4.09 17.03 -11.73
C SER A 158 5.22 17.00 -10.70
N TRP A 159 6.24 16.19 -10.96
CA TRP A 159 7.39 16.07 -10.07
C TRP A 159 8.22 17.37 -10.00
N THR A 160 8.16 18.23 -11.02
CA THR A 160 8.83 19.54 -11.06
C THR A 160 8.10 20.59 -10.22
N ASP A 161 6.78 20.49 -10.19
CA ASP A 161 5.86 21.51 -9.64
C ASP A 161 5.41 21.19 -8.21
N ASP A 162 5.88 20.06 -7.68
CA ASP A 162 5.71 19.63 -6.29
C ASP A 162 6.26 20.66 -5.30
N ASP A 163 5.47 20.98 -4.28
CA ASP A 163 5.84 21.91 -3.22
C ASP A 163 6.53 21.18 -2.06
N THR A 164 7.76 21.56 -1.78
CA THR A 164 8.62 20.92 -0.78
C THR A 164 9.18 21.90 0.25
N LYS A 165 8.69 23.14 0.29
CA LYS A 165 9.22 24.17 1.21
C LYS A 165 8.67 23.98 2.62
N PRO A 166 9.40 24.37 3.68
CA PRO A 166 8.84 24.46 5.01
C PRO A 166 7.93 25.69 5.12
N TYR A 167 6.81 25.54 5.84
CA TYR A 167 5.83 26.60 6.07
C TYR A 167 5.54 26.79 7.56
N LEU A 168 5.07 27.98 7.90
CA LEU A 168 4.36 28.24 9.15
C LEU A 168 2.87 27.88 8.98
N PRO A 169 2.10 27.79 10.08
CA PRO A 169 0.66 27.57 10.00
C PRO A 169 -0.05 28.51 9.01
N HIS A 170 -1.09 28.01 8.35
CA HIS A 170 -1.77 28.65 7.20
C HIS A 170 -0.90 28.81 5.95
N TRP A 171 0.10 27.94 5.77
CA TRP A 171 0.97 27.93 4.58
C TRP A 171 1.72 29.26 4.37
N VAL A 172 2.06 29.93 5.47
CA VAL A 172 2.80 31.20 5.45
C VAL A 172 4.28 30.90 5.26
N THR A 173 4.93 31.61 4.35
CA THR A 173 6.36 31.46 4.11
C THR A 173 7.15 32.01 5.31
N PRO A 174 8.03 31.20 5.93
CA PRO A 174 8.85 31.67 7.02
C PRO A 174 9.90 32.66 6.52
N PRO A 175 10.35 33.61 7.36
CA PRO A 175 11.52 34.42 7.03
C PRO A 175 12.77 33.52 6.95
N GLY A 176 13.70 33.87 6.05
CA GLY A 176 14.80 32.98 5.65
C GLY A 176 15.66 32.44 6.81
N TYR A 177 15.83 33.21 7.89
CA TYR A 177 16.60 32.80 9.06
C TYR A 177 15.94 31.70 9.91
N MET A 178 14.65 31.39 9.70
CA MET A 178 13.91 30.35 10.43
C MET A 178 13.81 29.03 9.66
N VAL A 179 14.24 28.99 8.40
CA VAL A 179 14.07 27.83 7.52
C VAL A 179 14.78 26.61 8.08
N ASP A 180 16.07 26.76 8.41
CA ASP A 180 16.89 25.66 8.92
C ASP A 180 16.32 25.07 10.23
N GLU A 181 15.87 25.94 11.16
CA GLU A 181 15.26 25.51 12.42
C GLU A 181 13.94 24.76 12.20
N LEU A 182 13.13 25.17 11.22
CA LEU A 182 11.87 24.50 10.91
C LEU A 182 12.10 23.12 10.28
N GLU A 183 13.10 22.97 9.42
CA GLU A 183 13.41 21.67 8.79
C GLU A 183 13.87 20.60 9.79
N GLU A 184 14.39 21.02 10.94
CA GLU A 184 14.72 20.13 12.06
C GLU A 184 13.47 19.66 12.84
N ARG A 185 12.32 20.35 12.75
CA ARG A 185 11.09 19.98 13.46
C ARG A 185 10.34 18.87 12.73
N GLU A 186 10.70 17.63 13.06
CA GLU A 186 10.15 16.43 12.40
C GLU A 186 8.64 16.21 12.61
N ASP A 187 8.09 16.66 13.74
CA ASP A 187 6.69 16.42 14.13
C ASP A 187 5.72 17.52 13.62
N ASP A 188 6.22 18.53 12.90
CA ASP A 188 5.40 19.65 12.43
C ASP A 188 4.66 19.31 11.11
N PRO A 189 3.31 19.43 11.07
CA PRO A 189 2.52 19.19 9.87
C PRO A 189 2.86 20.08 8.66
N PHE A 190 3.48 21.25 8.87
CA PHE A 190 3.79 22.22 7.82
C PHE A 190 5.23 22.09 7.28
N VAL A 191 5.98 21.09 7.75
CA VAL A 191 7.35 20.81 7.30
C VAL A 191 7.34 19.59 6.37
N TYR A 192 7.92 19.74 5.18
CA TYR A 192 7.97 18.68 4.18
C TYR A 192 8.92 17.56 4.60
N GLN A 193 8.48 16.31 4.46
CA GLN A 193 9.31 15.14 4.69
C GLN A 193 9.58 14.42 3.38
N ASN A 194 10.85 14.15 3.08
CA ASN A 194 11.25 13.44 1.85
C ASN A 194 10.98 11.93 1.94
N SER A 195 11.07 11.25 0.79
CA SER A 195 10.81 9.81 0.68
C SER A 195 11.77 8.92 1.49
N PHE A 196 13.02 9.34 1.66
CA PHE A 196 14.01 8.60 2.47
C PHE A 196 13.65 8.63 3.95
N ARG A 197 13.25 9.81 4.47
CA ARG A 197 12.82 10.01 5.86
C ARG A 197 11.53 9.22 6.14
N LEU A 198 10.56 9.31 5.24
CA LEU A 198 9.28 8.62 5.36
C LEU A 198 9.33 7.12 5.06
N LYS A 199 10.44 6.64 4.46
CA LYS A 199 10.65 5.26 3.99
C LYS A 199 9.53 4.79 3.07
N THR A 200 9.15 5.66 2.14
CA THR A 200 8.01 5.48 1.22
C THR A 200 8.49 5.47 -0.22
N ALA A 201 7.98 4.51 -1.00
CA ALA A 201 8.16 4.49 -2.44
C ALA A 201 7.16 5.43 -3.14
N PRO A 202 7.44 5.88 -4.37
CA PRO A 202 6.45 6.55 -5.20
C PRO A 202 5.17 5.71 -5.35
N TYR A 203 4.01 6.37 -5.37
CA TYR A 203 2.71 5.74 -5.48
C TYR A 203 2.04 6.11 -6.81
N VAL A 204 1.61 5.09 -7.55
CA VAL A 204 0.87 5.28 -8.80
C VAL A 204 -0.62 5.41 -8.48
N GLY A 205 -1.11 6.65 -8.51
CA GLY A 205 -2.51 7.00 -8.30
C GLY A 205 -3.38 6.75 -9.52
N THR A 206 -4.59 7.29 -9.48
CA THR A 206 -5.54 7.26 -10.60
C THR A 206 -5.27 8.42 -11.56
N LEU A 207 -4.92 9.60 -11.02
CA LEU A 207 -4.66 10.80 -11.82
C LEU A 207 -3.17 10.95 -12.16
N ALA A 208 -2.29 10.74 -11.17
CA ALA A 208 -0.87 10.96 -11.33
C ALA A 208 -0.02 9.97 -10.53
N THR A 209 1.29 9.97 -10.80
CA THR A 209 2.27 9.25 -9.97
C THR A 209 2.88 10.22 -8.97
N TYR A 210 2.67 9.96 -7.68
CA TYR A 210 3.13 10.83 -6.60
C TYR A 210 4.48 10.35 -6.04
N LYS A 211 5.33 11.31 -5.66
CA LYS A 211 6.56 10.98 -4.92
C LYS A 211 6.24 10.38 -3.55
N GLY A 212 7.23 9.74 -2.94
CA GLY A 212 7.10 9.17 -1.60
C GLY A 212 7.04 10.23 -0.48
N GLY A 213 7.47 11.46 -0.73
CA GLY A 213 7.48 12.53 0.25
C GLY A 213 6.10 13.09 0.60
N GLY A 214 6.07 14.18 1.36
CA GLY A 214 4.87 14.98 1.61
C GLY A 214 4.87 15.67 2.98
N TYR A 215 3.82 16.45 3.23
CA TYR A 215 3.51 17.02 4.53
C TYR A 215 2.72 15.99 5.35
N VAL A 216 3.05 15.80 6.63
CA VAL A 216 2.55 14.64 7.37
C VAL A 216 1.94 15.02 8.70
N ILE A 217 0.74 14.50 8.95
CA ILE A 217 0.09 14.46 10.25
C ILE A 217 0.09 13.03 10.76
N LEU A 218 0.70 12.82 11.92
CA LEU A 218 0.62 11.55 12.64
C LEU A 218 -0.46 11.61 13.70
N THR A 219 -1.40 10.67 13.64
CA THR A 219 -2.35 10.45 14.74
C THR A 219 -1.60 10.02 16.01
N LYS A 220 -2.25 10.17 17.17
CA LYS A 220 -1.69 9.75 18.46
C LYS A 220 -2.41 8.51 18.99
N ARG A 221 -1.88 7.92 20.06
CA ARG A 221 -2.47 6.71 20.67
C ARG A 221 -3.87 6.94 21.24
N LEU A 222 -4.12 8.14 21.78
CA LEU A 222 -5.39 8.53 22.39
C LEU A 222 -6.24 9.34 21.41
N PHE A 223 -7.54 9.04 21.36
CA PHE A 223 -8.51 9.76 20.54
C PHE A 223 -8.49 11.27 20.79
N CYS A 224 -8.57 11.71 22.06
CA CYS A 224 -8.63 13.14 22.40
C CYS A 224 -7.41 13.94 21.91
N ARG A 225 -6.22 13.30 21.88
CA ARG A 225 -5.01 13.95 21.36
C ARG A 225 -5.06 14.06 19.83
N THR A 226 -5.52 13.00 19.17
CA THR A 226 -5.70 13.00 17.70
C THR A 226 -6.76 14.00 17.28
N ASP A 227 -7.92 14.00 17.91
CA ASP A 227 -9.02 14.95 17.65
C ASP A 227 -8.54 16.40 17.76
N LYS A 228 -7.76 16.72 18.80
CA LYS A 228 -7.16 18.06 18.96
C LYS A 228 -6.20 18.43 17.83
N ILE A 229 -5.36 17.50 17.37
CA ILE A 229 -4.42 17.74 16.26
C ILE A 229 -5.18 17.94 14.95
N ILE A 230 -6.17 17.10 14.67
CA ILE A 230 -6.99 17.18 13.46
C ILE A 230 -7.80 18.47 13.41
N LYS A 231 -8.46 18.84 14.52
CA LYS A 231 -9.18 20.12 14.61
C LYS A 231 -8.27 21.32 14.45
N ARG A 232 -7.05 21.28 15.01
CA ARG A 232 -6.05 22.34 14.80
C ARG A 232 -5.62 22.41 13.33
N ALA A 233 -5.32 21.28 12.69
CA ALA A 233 -4.93 21.24 11.29
C ALA A 233 -6.04 21.78 10.37
N ARG A 234 -7.30 21.44 10.66
CA ARG A 234 -8.46 21.99 9.96
C ARG A 234 -8.61 23.49 10.17
N ALA A 235 -8.43 23.99 11.39
CA ALA A 235 -8.50 25.42 11.70
C ALA A 235 -7.33 26.23 11.09
N GLN A 236 -6.23 25.56 10.74
CA GLN A 236 -5.05 26.15 10.11
C GLN A 236 -4.99 25.94 8.59
N ASP A 237 -6.12 25.54 7.98
CA ASP A 237 -6.26 25.29 6.54
C ASP A 237 -5.18 24.37 5.98
N TRP A 238 -4.81 23.32 6.73
CA TRP A 238 -3.78 22.36 6.28
C TRP A 238 -4.15 21.76 4.91
N LEU A 239 -5.44 21.49 4.67
CA LEU A 239 -5.93 21.16 3.33
C LEU A 239 -6.52 22.40 2.66
N ASP A 240 -5.95 22.76 1.52
CA ASP A 240 -6.35 23.90 0.70
C ASP A 240 -6.42 23.54 -0.80
N LEU A 241 -6.63 24.55 -1.65
CA LEU A 241 -6.71 24.41 -3.10
C LEU A 241 -5.39 23.99 -3.79
N ASN A 242 -4.26 24.06 -3.09
CA ASN A 242 -2.95 23.58 -3.55
C ASN A 242 -2.77 22.08 -3.32
N THR A 243 -3.65 21.46 -2.55
CA THR A 243 -3.63 20.02 -2.31
C THR A 243 -3.99 19.26 -3.58
N ARG A 244 -3.18 18.25 -3.91
CA ARG A 244 -3.43 17.36 -5.06
C ARG A 244 -3.74 15.94 -4.66
N ALA A 245 -3.14 15.44 -3.59
CA ALA A 245 -3.50 14.13 -3.07
C ALA A 245 -3.33 14.08 -1.55
N ILE A 246 -4.18 13.27 -0.92
CA ILE A 246 -4.09 12.92 0.48
C ILE A 246 -3.99 11.40 0.57
N PHE A 247 -2.98 10.94 1.28
CA PHE A 247 -2.72 9.54 1.59
C PHE A 247 -3.05 9.30 3.05
N LEU A 248 -3.94 8.37 3.31
CA LEU A 248 -4.20 7.82 4.62
C LEU A 248 -3.62 6.41 4.69
N GLU A 249 -2.68 6.22 5.60
CA GLU A 249 -1.91 4.98 5.73
C GLU A 249 -1.97 4.50 7.17
N TYR A 250 -2.47 3.29 7.40
CA TYR A 250 -2.50 2.67 8.73
C TYR A 250 -2.52 1.15 8.63
N THR A 251 -2.18 0.49 9.73
CA THR A 251 -2.17 -0.97 9.81
C THR A 251 -3.03 -1.43 10.98
N VAL A 252 -3.85 -2.44 10.73
CA VAL A 252 -4.69 -3.12 11.72
C VAL A 252 -4.22 -4.55 11.85
N TYR A 253 -4.22 -5.08 13.06
CA TYR A 253 -3.91 -6.47 13.36
C TYR A 253 -5.09 -7.12 14.07
N ASN A 254 -5.56 -8.24 13.53
CA ASN A 254 -6.57 -9.06 14.18
C ASN A 254 -5.90 -10.27 14.87
N PRO A 255 -5.90 -10.32 16.21
CA PRO A 255 -5.25 -11.39 16.97
C PRO A 255 -5.96 -12.75 16.85
N ASN A 256 -7.27 -12.78 16.60
CA ASN A 256 -8.04 -14.03 16.55
C ASN A 256 -7.68 -14.87 15.31
N ILE A 257 -7.45 -14.21 14.18
CA ILE A 257 -7.06 -14.86 12.91
C ILE A 257 -5.57 -14.67 12.58
N ASN A 258 -4.81 -13.93 13.40
CA ASN A 258 -3.40 -13.63 13.22
C ASN A 258 -3.07 -13.02 11.83
N LEU A 259 -3.87 -12.03 11.41
CA LEU A 259 -3.68 -11.33 10.13
C LEU A 259 -3.47 -9.84 10.37
N PHE A 260 -2.56 -9.27 9.58
CA PHE A 260 -2.33 -7.84 9.46
C PHE A 260 -2.99 -7.32 8.19
N ALA A 261 -3.74 -6.24 8.30
CA ALA A 261 -4.30 -5.50 7.18
C ALA A 261 -3.63 -4.13 7.11
N SER A 262 -2.87 -3.90 6.05
CA SER A 262 -2.31 -2.58 5.73
C SER A 262 -3.27 -1.86 4.78
N VAL A 263 -3.68 -0.67 5.18
CA VAL A 263 -4.62 0.17 4.45
C VAL A 263 -3.88 1.35 3.86
N THR A 264 -4.12 1.61 2.58
CA THR A 264 -3.72 2.85 1.90
C THR A 264 -4.95 3.39 1.19
N ALA A 265 -5.53 4.45 1.74
CA ALA A 265 -6.62 5.19 1.11
C ALA A 265 -6.06 6.50 0.54
N VAL A 266 -6.38 6.78 -0.72
CA VAL A 266 -5.88 7.95 -1.45
C VAL A 266 -7.06 8.76 -1.94
N THR A 267 -7.08 10.05 -1.65
CA THR A 267 -8.01 11.02 -2.23
C THR A 267 -7.21 11.98 -3.11
N GLU A 268 -7.47 11.98 -4.41
CA GLU A 268 -6.81 12.83 -5.40
C GLU A 268 -7.75 13.94 -5.83
N PHE A 269 -7.31 15.19 -5.76
CA PHE A 269 -8.06 16.37 -6.15
C PHE A 269 -7.68 16.81 -7.56
N LEU A 270 -8.69 16.93 -8.42
CA LEU A 270 -8.56 17.44 -9.77
C LEU A 270 -8.37 18.96 -9.74
N THR A 271 -7.74 19.50 -10.79
CA THR A 271 -7.60 20.95 -11.00
C THR A 271 -8.93 21.68 -11.09
N THR A 272 -10.00 20.98 -11.48
CA THR A 272 -11.38 21.49 -11.52
C THR A 272 -12.07 21.59 -10.17
N GLY A 273 -11.46 21.09 -9.08
CA GLY A 273 -11.97 21.17 -7.71
C GLY A 273 -12.79 19.97 -7.23
N SER A 274 -13.01 18.95 -8.08
CA SER A 274 -13.57 17.65 -7.66
C SER A 274 -12.47 16.72 -7.12
N ALA A 275 -12.86 15.65 -6.42
CA ALA A 275 -11.96 14.60 -5.96
C ALA A 275 -12.35 13.21 -6.48
N THR A 276 -11.34 12.35 -6.60
CA THR A 276 -11.46 10.91 -6.83
C THR A 276 -10.77 10.15 -5.70
N SER A 277 -11.38 9.07 -5.25
CA SER A 277 -10.92 8.32 -4.09
C SER A 277 -10.66 6.87 -4.44
N ARG A 278 -9.52 6.34 -3.99
CA ARG A 278 -9.11 4.94 -4.17
C ARG A 278 -8.71 4.34 -2.83
N VAL A 279 -9.03 3.07 -2.63
CA VAL A 279 -8.67 2.33 -1.41
C VAL A 279 -7.98 1.03 -1.80
N ASP A 280 -6.80 0.81 -1.23
CA ASP A 280 -6.08 -0.45 -1.27
C ASP A 280 -5.98 -1.05 0.14
N VAL A 281 -6.40 -2.30 0.30
CA VAL A 281 -6.33 -3.04 1.57
C VAL A 281 -5.58 -4.33 1.29
N LYS A 282 -4.36 -4.43 1.84
CA LYS A 282 -3.50 -5.60 1.71
C LYS A 282 -3.49 -6.37 3.01
N VAL A 283 -4.02 -7.59 2.96
CA VAL A 283 -4.02 -8.50 4.11
C VAL A 283 -2.87 -9.47 3.97
N SER A 284 -2.11 -9.65 5.04
CA SER A 284 -0.96 -10.53 5.10
C SER A 284 -0.86 -11.19 6.46
N ARG A 285 -0.35 -12.42 6.48
CA ARG A 285 0.01 -13.13 7.71
C ARG A 285 1.48 -12.85 8.00
N SER A 286 1.78 -12.41 9.22
CA SER A 286 3.18 -12.36 9.68
C SER A 286 3.64 -13.76 10.04
N THR A 287 4.73 -14.22 9.41
CA THR A 287 5.42 -15.47 9.77
C THR A 287 6.27 -15.33 11.03
N TYR A 288 6.65 -14.11 11.38
CA TYR A 288 7.31 -13.80 12.65
C TYR A 288 6.27 -13.66 13.75
N ARG A 289 6.46 -14.38 14.87
CA ARG A 289 5.81 -14.02 16.15
C ARG A 289 6.29 -12.61 16.49
N VAL A 290 5.53 -11.60 16.08
CA VAL A 290 5.74 -10.23 16.55
C VAL A 290 5.48 -10.30 18.05
N LYS A 291 6.55 -10.33 18.85
CA LYS A 291 6.46 -9.90 20.24
C LYS A 291 6.09 -8.42 20.16
N VAL A 292 4.80 -8.13 20.22
CA VAL A 292 4.34 -6.76 20.46
C VAL A 292 4.90 -6.42 21.83
N ASP A 293 5.99 -5.65 21.84
CA ASP A 293 6.65 -5.28 23.08
C ASP A 293 5.76 -4.26 23.77
N LEU A 294 4.87 -4.77 24.64
CA LEU A 294 3.98 -3.99 25.48
C LEU A 294 4.75 -3.20 26.55
N LYS A 295 6.09 -3.21 26.56
CA LYS A 295 6.89 -2.42 27.52
C LYS A 295 6.73 -0.90 27.37
N GLY A 296 6.13 -0.42 26.29
CA GLY A 296 5.66 0.96 26.15
C GLY A 296 4.24 1.24 26.68
N VAL A 297 3.65 0.30 27.43
CA VAL A 297 2.31 0.40 28.06
C VAL A 297 2.37 0.94 29.50
N LEU A 298 3.56 1.05 30.09
CA LEU A 298 3.77 1.50 31.48
C LEU A 298 4.60 2.79 31.60
N GLY A 299 4.58 3.66 30.58
CA GLY A 299 5.26 4.96 30.61
C GLY A 299 4.48 6.04 29.88
#